data_AF-A0A1T4YDW3-F1
#
_entry.id   AF-A0A1T4YDW3-F1
#
_cell.length_a   1.000
_cell.length_b   1.000
_cell.length_c   1.000
_cell.angle_alpha   90.00
_cell.angle_beta   90.00
_cell.angle_gamma   90.00
#
_symmetry.space_group_name_H-M   'P 1'
#
loop_
_entity.id
_entity.type
_entity.pdbx_description
1 polymer ?
#
loop_
_entity_poly.entity_id
_entity_poly.type
_entity_poly.pdbx_seq_one_letter_code
_entity_poly.pdbx_strand_id
1 'polypeptide(L)'
;MTSYHYRFEKVLTLREQERDETEMAYKEAIQQFEEVARELYDQLKKKEDTLEEQQQRMSTGFSIDDLHHYSRFINTLDMKIDYIQQEVVKSRSKMNWYESQLLEKNIEVKKFEKMKEKGKQQYDAEMDHVEANRIDELSTMKFRSKEDRW
;
A
#
# COMPACT_ATOMS: atom_id res chain seq x y z
N MET A 1 -40.32 -1.98 -6.02
CA MET A 1 -39.28 -2.65 -5.23
C MET A 1 -38.27 -1.61 -4.80
N THR A 2 -38.10 -1.41 -3.51
CA THR A 2 -37.02 -0.57 -2.95
C THR A 2 -35.68 -1.21 -3.27
N SER A 3 -34.70 -0.42 -3.72
CA SER A 3 -33.33 -0.91 -3.95
C SER A 3 -32.64 -1.15 -2.62
N TYR A 4 -31.81 -2.20 -2.51
CA TYR A 4 -31.01 -2.47 -1.32
C TYR A 4 -30.07 -1.30 -1.05
N HIS A 5 -30.13 -0.73 0.16
CA HIS A 5 -29.24 0.34 0.59
C HIS A 5 -28.42 -0.12 1.80
N TYR A 6 -27.10 -0.15 1.63
CA TYR A 6 -26.21 -0.52 2.71
C TYR A 6 -26.09 0.63 3.73
N ARG A 7 -26.42 0.35 4.99
CA ARG A 7 -26.48 1.37 6.07
C ARG A 7 -25.15 2.07 6.34
N PHE A 8 -24.01 1.45 6.01
CA PHE A 8 -22.68 2.00 6.22
C PHE A 8 -21.98 2.43 4.93
N GLU A 9 -22.72 2.70 3.85
CA GLU A 9 -22.14 3.08 2.55
C GLU A 9 -21.19 4.28 2.68
N LYS A 10 -21.62 5.34 3.37
CA LYS A 10 -20.78 6.53 3.59
C LYS A 10 -19.50 6.23 4.38
N VAL A 11 -19.57 5.29 5.34
CA VAL A 11 -18.42 4.89 6.13
C VAL A 11 -17.45 4.11 5.26
N LEU A 12 -17.96 3.18 4.43
CA LEU A 12 -17.14 2.42 3.49
C LEU A 12 -16.39 3.35 2.53
N THR A 13 -17.10 4.32 1.91
CA THR A 13 -16.48 5.31 1.01
C THR A 13 -15.38 6.13 1.71
N LEU A 14 -15.61 6.57 2.96
CA LEU A 14 -14.59 7.28 3.71
C LEU A 14 -13.35 6.40 3.97
N ARG A 15 -13.55 5.12 4.31
CA ARG A 15 -12.43 4.18 4.55
C ARG A 15 -11.66 3.84 3.29
N GLU A 16 -12.35 3.73 2.14
CA GLU A 16 -11.71 3.57 0.84
C GLU A 16 -10.84 4.78 0.51
N GLN A 17 -11.34 5.99 0.75
CA GLN A 17 -10.55 7.21 0.57
C GLN A 17 -9.33 7.25 1.50
N GLU A 18 -9.48 6.95 2.79
CA GLU A 18 -8.35 6.89 3.74
C GLU A 18 -7.29 5.87 3.31
N ARG A 19 -7.72 4.71 2.79
CA ARG A 19 -6.82 3.69 2.24
C ARG A 19 -6.05 4.25 1.04
N ASP A 20 -6.74 4.89 0.10
CA ASP A 20 -6.15 5.41 -1.14
C ASP A 20 -5.13 6.52 -0.83
N GLU A 21 -5.45 7.41 0.11
CA GLU A 21 -4.52 8.43 0.62
C GLU A 21 -3.27 7.79 1.26
N THR A 22 -3.46 6.73 2.05
CA THR A 22 -2.35 5.99 2.67
C THR A 22 -1.52 5.25 1.61
N GLU A 23 -2.15 4.72 0.56
CA GLU A 23 -1.46 4.06 -0.55
C GLU A 23 -0.59 5.05 -1.33
N MET A 24 -1.09 6.27 -1.58
CA MET A 24 -0.31 7.33 -2.21
C MET A 24 0.90 7.71 -1.36
N ALA A 25 0.71 7.89 -0.05
CA ALA A 25 1.81 8.20 0.87
C ALA A 25 2.84 7.07 0.95
N TYR A 26 2.40 5.81 0.88
CA TYR A 26 3.29 4.66 0.81
C TYR A 26 4.13 4.67 -0.47
N LYS A 27 3.53 4.92 -1.64
CA LYS A 27 4.25 5.02 -2.92
C LYS A 27 5.29 6.14 -2.89
N GLU A 28 4.95 7.29 -2.31
CA GLU A 28 5.89 8.38 -2.14
C GLU A 28 7.07 7.99 -1.22
N ALA A 29 6.79 7.28 -0.13
CA ALA A 29 7.83 6.79 0.78
C ALA A 29 8.77 5.77 0.12
N ILE A 30 8.24 4.90 -0.76
CA ILE A 30 9.06 4.00 -1.58
C ILE A 30 9.98 4.80 -2.50
N GLN A 31 9.45 5.79 -3.21
CA GLN A 31 10.26 6.61 -4.12
C GLN A 31 11.37 7.34 -3.37
N GLN A 32 11.07 7.94 -2.21
CA GLN A 32 12.07 8.59 -1.36
C GLN A 32 13.15 7.61 -0.88
N PHE A 33 12.76 6.39 -0.50
CA PHE A 33 13.72 5.36 -0.13
C PHE A 33 14.63 4.96 -1.31
N GLU A 34 14.06 4.76 -2.50
CA GLU A 34 14.82 4.41 -3.71
C GLU A 34 15.80 5.50 -4.13
N GLU A 35 15.40 6.78 -4.03
CA GLU A 35 16.27 7.91 -4.34
C GLU A 35 17.48 7.97 -3.41
N VAL A 36 17.28 7.86 -2.10
CA VAL A 36 18.36 7.89 -1.11
C VAL A 36 19.24 6.64 -1.23
N ALA A 37 18.65 5.47 -1.48
CA ALA A 37 19.39 4.22 -1.70
C ALA A 37 20.26 4.29 -2.97
N ARG A 38 19.77 4.94 -4.03
CA ARG A 38 20.56 5.18 -5.25
C ARG A 38 21.72 6.12 -4.98
N GLU A 39 21.51 7.20 -4.23
CA GLU A 39 22.61 8.09 -3.85
C GLU A 39 23.69 7.33 -3.04
N LEU A 40 23.27 6.46 -2.11
CA LEU A 40 24.20 5.62 -1.35
C LEU A 40 25.04 4.73 -2.28
N TYR A 41 24.39 4.06 -3.24
CA TYR A 41 25.07 3.24 -4.22
C TYR A 41 26.11 4.04 -5.01
N ASP A 42 25.74 5.22 -5.50
CA ASP A 42 26.63 6.09 -6.27
C ASP A 42 27.86 6.54 -5.44
N GLN A 43 27.68 6.86 -4.16
CA GLN A 43 28.81 7.21 -3.28
C GLN A 43 29.73 6.02 -3.00
N LEU A 44 29.17 4.83 -2.76
CA LEU A 44 29.94 3.61 -2.57
C LEU A 44 30.75 3.27 -3.82
N LYS A 45 30.12 3.38 -5.00
CA LYS A 45 30.80 3.14 -6.27
C LYS A 45 31.93 4.15 -6.50
N LYS A 46 31.67 5.43 -6.22
CA LYS A 46 32.69 6.48 -6.31
C LYS A 46 33.88 6.22 -5.38
N LYS A 47 33.64 5.72 -4.17
CA LYS A 47 34.71 5.33 -3.25
C LYS A 47 35.54 4.17 -3.81
N GLU A 48 34.88 3.14 -4.34
CA GLU A 48 35.55 2.00 -4.98
C GLU A 48 36.45 2.46 -6.13
N ASP A 49 35.91 3.27 -7.05
CA ASP A 49 36.65 3.78 -8.21
C ASP A 49 37.85 4.64 -7.79
N THR A 50 37.69 5.45 -6.72
CA THR A 50 38.77 6.28 -6.16
C THR A 50 39.90 5.42 -5.59
N LEU A 51 39.56 4.34 -4.87
CA LEU A 51 40.54 3.41 -4.31
C LEU A 51 41.29 2.67 -5.41
N GLU A 52 40.60 2.28 -6.48
CA GLU A 52 41.21 1.64 -7.64
C GLU A 52 42.19 2.59 -8.34
N GLU A 53 41.81 3.85 -8.56
CA GLU A 53 42.69 4.86 -9.14
C GLU A 53 43.94 5.09 -8.27
N GLN A 54 43.75 5.20 -6.95
CA GLN A 54 44.86 5.34 -6.00
C GLN A 54 45.84 4.16 -6.12
N GLN A 55 45.32 2.93 -6.15
CA GLN A 55 46.12 1.71 -6.26
C GLN A 55 46.90 1.64 -7.58
N GLN A 56 46.27 2.04 -8.69
CA GLN A 56 46.93 2.10 -9.99
C GLN A 56 48.08 3.11 -9.98
N ARG A 57 47.85 4.33 -9.47
CA ARG A 57 48.89 5.37 -9.41
C ARG A 57 50.04 5.03 -8.46
N MET A 58 49.78 4.30 -7.38
CA MET A 58 50.84 3.79 -6.50
C MET A 58 51.83 2.86 -7.22
N SER A 59 51.41 2.18 -8.29
CA SER A 59 52.29 1.28 -9.06
C SER A 59 53.36 2.02 -9.89
N THR A 60 53.12 3.28 -10.27
CA THR A 60 54.00 4.08 -11.14
C THR A 60 54.89 5.07 -10.39
N GLY A 61 54.74 5.19 -9.07
CA GLY A 61 55.40 6.19 -8.23
C GLY A 61 54.40 7.25 -7.76
N PHE A 62 54.45 7.57 -6.46
CA PHE A 62 53.40 8.32 -5.78
C PHE A 62 54.02 9.41 -4.90
N SER A 63 53.58 10.67 -5.04
CA SER A 63 54.05 11.74 -4.16
C SER A 63 53.36 11.65 -2.78
N ILE A 64 54.03 12.17 -1.75
CA ILE A 64 53.46 12.24 -0.39
C ILE A 64 52.20 13.14 -0.39
N ASP A 65 52.20 14.20 -1.18
CA ASP A 65 51.07 15.12 -1.30
C ASP A 65 49.84 14.45 -1.93
N ASP A 66 50.03 13.62 -2.96
CA ASP A 66 48.96 12.84 -3.58
C ASP A 66 48.34 11.87 -2.55
N LEU A 67 49.18 11.21 -1.74
CA LEU A 67 48.72 10.29 -0.70
C LEU A 67 47.85 10.98 0.35
N HIS A 68 48.25 12.17 0.80
CA HIS A 68 47.43 12.98 1.69
C HIS A 68 46.16 13.50 1.03
N HIS A 69 46.17 13.75 -0.28
CA HIS A 69 44.98 14.16 -1.02
C HIS A 69 43.94 13.03 -1.09
N TYR A 70 44.35 11.84 -1.58
CA TYR A 70 43.46 10.67 -1.67
C TYR A 70 42.92 10.26 -0.30
N SER A 71 43.76 10.23 0.73
CA SER A 71 43.32 9.90 2.10
C SER A 71 42.25 10.87 2.61
N ARG A 72 42.45 12.19 2.44
CA ARG A 72 41.45 13.19 2.83
C ARG A 72 40.15 13.04 2.03
N PHE A 73 40.26 12.77 0.74
CA PHE A 73 39.10 12.62 -0.12
C PHE A 73 38.29 11.37 0.24
N ILE A 74 38.94 10.23 0.46
CA ILE A 74 38.30 8.98 0.91
C ILE A 74 37.62 9.18 2.26
N ASN A 75 38.28 9.84 3.22
CA ASN A 75 37.65 10.17 4.51
C ASN A 75 36.39 11.05 4.35
N THR A 76 36.40 11.97 3.38
CA THR A 76 35.22 12.80 3.07
C THR A 76 34.10 11.96 2.48
N LEU A 77 34.42 11.03 1.58
CA LEU A 77 33.45 10.08 1.03
C LEU A 77 32.86 9.20 2.13
N ASP A 78 33.68 8.73 3.07
CA ASP A 78 33.23 7.90 4.20
C ASP A 78 32.25 8.64 5.11
N MET A 79 32.57 9.89 5.49
CA MET A 79 31.63 10.70 6.26
C MET A 79 30.30 10.93 5.51
N LYS A 80 30.36 11.11 4.18
CA LYS A 80 29.15 11.26 3.36
C LYS A 80 28.34 9.96 3.29
N ILE A 81 29.02 8.82 3.09
CA ILE A 81 28.41 7.50 3.05
C ILE A 81 27.71 7.20 4.38
N ASP A 82 28.37 7.43 5.51
CA ASP A 82 27.80 7.21 6.84
C ASP A 82 26.53 8.03 7.05
N TYR A 83 26.54 9.30 6.62
CA TYR A 83 25.36 10.16 6.67
C TYR A 83 24.22 9.61 5.81
N ILE A 84 24.48 9.28 4.55
CA ILE A 84 23.44 8.77 3.64
C ILE A 84 22.91 7.42 4.14
N GLN A 85 23.74 6.54 4.71
CA GLN A 85 23.28 5.29 5.30
C GLN A 85 22.25 5.51 6.42
N GLN A 86 22.46 6.53 7.27
CA GLN A 86 21.46 6.90 8.28
C GLN A 86 20.15 7.37 7.64
N GLU A 87 20.23 8.16 6.56
CA GLU A 87 19.04 8.59 5.81
C GLU A 87 18.31 7.41 5.15
N VAL A 88 19.03 6.42 4.61
CA VAL A 88 18.44 5.18 4.08
C VAL A 88 17.68 4.42 5.17
N VAL A 89 18.24 4.33 6.38
CA VAL A 89 17.56 3.67 7.50
C VAL A 89 16.29 4.43 7.92
N LYS A 90 16.33 5.77 7.95
CA LYS A 90 15.17 6.61 8.25
C LYS A 90 14.08 6.47 7.18
N SER A 91 14.44 6.58 5.89
CA SER A 91 13.49 6.46 4.79
C SER A 91 12.87 5.07 4.72
N ARG A 92 13.66 4.01 4.96
CA ARG A 92 13.15 2.63 5.08
C ARG A 92 12.18 2.47 6.24
N SER A 93 12.48 3.06 7.39
CA SER A 93 11.59 3.01 8.56
C SER A 93 10.26 3.72 8.28
N LYS A 94 10.30 4.89 7.61
CA LYS A 94 9.11 5.61 7.15
C LYS A 94 8.29 4.77 6.16
N MET A 95 8.93 4.15 5.18
CA MET A 95 8.29 3.25 4.22
C MET A 95 7.57 2.09 4.90
N ASN A 96 8.24 1.36 5.80
CA ASN A 96 7.67 0.23 6.54
C ASN A 96 6.48 0.65 7.44
N TRP A 97 6.53 1.86 7.98
CA TRP A 97 5.42 2.41 8.77
C TRP A 97 4.19 2.62 7.90
N TYR A 98 4.32 3.25 6.73
CA TYR A 98 3.21 3.42 5.79
C TYR A 98 2.69 2.08 5.26
N GLU A 99 3.56 1.10 5.02
CA GLU A 99 3.17 -0.26 4.64
C GLU A 99 2.24 -0.88 5.69
N SER A 100 2.63 -0.76 6.96
CA SER A 100 1.85 -1.29 8.09
C SER A 100 0.49 -0.59 8.23
N GLN A 101 0.46 0.74 8.06
CA GLN A 101 -0.79 1.51 8.08
C GLN A 101 -1.71 1.14 6.91
N LEU A 102 -1.15 0.97 5.70
CA LEU A 102 -1.90 0.56 4.53
C LEU A 102 -2.51 -0.84 4.71
N LEU A 103 -1.77 -1.76 5.32
CA LEU A 103 -2.29 -3.09 5.66
C LEU A 103 -3.52 -2.99 6.59
N GLU A 104 -3.42 -2.18 7.65
CA GLU A 104 -4.51 -1.98 8.60
C GLU A 104 -5.76 -1.41 7.91
N LYS A 105 -5.60 -0.35 7.11
CA LYS A 105 -6.69 0.28 6.35
C LYS A 105 -7.33 -0.68 5.35
N ASN A 106 -6.53 -1.50 4.67
CA ASN A 106 -7.03 -2.55 3.78
C ASN A 106 -7.88 -3.59 4.51
N ILE A 107 -7.48 -3.98 5.72
CA ILE A 107 -8.26 -4.90 6.56
C ILE A 107 -9.59 -4.26 6.95
N GLU A 108 -9.60 -2.97 7.32
CA GLU A 108 -10.83 -2.24 7.66
C GLU A 108 -11.81 -2.18 6.48
N VAL A 109 -11.36 -1.77 5.30
CA VAL A 109 -12.19 -1.73 4.09
C VAL A 109 -12.80 -3.11 3.81
N LYS A 110 -11.98 -4.17 3.81
CA LYS A 110 -12.46 -5.55 3.59
C LYS A 110 -13.51 -5.99 4.59
N LYS A 111 -13.43 -5.56 5.86
CA LYS A 111 -14.47 -5.86 6.86
C LYS A 111 -15.81 -5.26 6.44
N PHE A 112 -15.83 -4.00 6.02
CA PHE A 112 -17.06 -3.32 5.59
C PHE A 112 -17.61 -3.88 4.27
N GLU A 113 -16.74 -4.24 3.32
CA GLU A 113 -17.15 -4.91 2.08
C GLU A 113 -17.85 -6.24 2.38
N LYS A 114 -17.26 -7.09 3.25
CA LYS A 114 -17.86 -8.36 3.65
C LYS A 114 -19.19 -8.17 4.40
N MET A 115 -19.30 -7.13 5.21
CA MET A 115 -20.57 -6.80 5.88
C MET A 115 -21.64 -6.37 4.87
N LYS A 116 -21.28 -5.57 3.86
CA LYS A 116 -22.16 -5.17 2.77
C LYS A 116 -22.66 -6.36 1.96
N GLU A 117 -21.76 -7.27 1.62
CA GLU A 117 -22.07 -8.51 0.91
C GLU A 117 -23.05 -9.39 1.69
N LYS A 118 -22.77 -9.66 2.97
CA LYS A 118 -23.66 -10.44 3.83
C LYS A 118 -25.04 -9.79 4.00
N GLY A 119 -25.07 -8.47 4.20
CA GLY A 119 -26.33 -7.73 4.31
C GLY A 119 -27.16 -7.81 3.02
N LYS A 120 -26.49 -7.81 1.86
CA LYS A 120 -27.17 -7.96 0.56
C LYS A 120 -27.74 -9.37 0.40
N GLN A 121 -26.96 -10.41 0.73
CA GLN A 121 -27.43 -11.79 0.69
C GLN A 121 -28.65 -12.03 1.59
N GLN A 122 -28.66 -11.41 2.79
CA GLN A 122 -29.82 -11.48 3.69
C GLN A 122 -31.04 -10.76 3.12
N TYR A 123 -30.85 -9.58 2.54
CA TYR A 123 -31.93 -8.83 1.90
C TYR A 123 -32.53 -9.59 0.72
N ASP A 124 -31.69 -10.16 -0.15
CA ASP A 124 -32.13 -10.91 -1.32
C ASP A 124 -32.94 -12.16 -0.86
N ALA A 125 -32.46 -12.89 0.14
CA ALA A 125 -33.18 -14.04 0.72
C ALA A 125 -34.54 -13.65 1.36
N GLU A 126 -34.62 -12.50 2.01
CA GLU A 126 -35.87 -11.99 2.58
C GLU A 126 -36.87 -11.59 1.48
N MET A 127 -36.39 -10.97 0.40
CA MET A 127 -37.22 -10.65 -0.76
C MET A 127 -37.75 -11.90 -1.45
N ASP A 128 -36.91 -12.92 -1.64
CA ASP A 128 -37.34 -14.21 -2.21
C ASP A 128 -38.42 -14.88 -1.35
N HIS A 129 -38.27 -14.84 -0.02
CA HIS A 129 -39.26 -15.38 0.90
C HIS A 129 -40.60 -14.60 0.87
N VAL A 130 -40.53 -13.27 0.81
CA VAL A 130 -41.73 -12.42 0.67
C VAL A 130 -42.43 -12.68 -0.67
N GLU A 131 -41.67 -12.85 -1.76
CA GLU A 131 -42.22 -13.15 -3.08
C GLU A 131 -42.89 -14.53 -3.11
N ALA A 132 -42.24 -15.55 -2.54
CA ALA A 132 -42.80 -16.91 -2.44
C ALA A 132 -44.14 -16.92 -1.70
N ASN A 133 -44.22 -16.27 -0.53
CA ASN A 133 -45.47 -16.16 0.24
C ASN A 133 -46.57 -15.46 -0.56
N ARG A 134 -46.22 -14.40 -1.31
CA ARG A 134 -47.18 -13.68 -2.14
C ARG A 134 -47.70 -14.54 -3.30
N ILE A 135 -46.85 -15.38 -3.90
CA ILE A 135 -47.25 -16.32 -4.95
C ILE A 135 -48.21 -17.38 -4.39
N ASP A 136 -47.94 -17.90 -3.20
CA ASP A 136 -48.80 -18.88 -2.53
C ASP A 136 -50.18 -18.30 -2.17
N GLU A 137 -50.22 -17.07 -1.66
CA GLU A 137 -51.46 -16.34 -1.39
C GLU A 137 -52.31 -16.15 -2.66
N LEU A 138 -51.69 -15.68 -3.74
CA LEU A 138 -52.37 -15.48 -5.03
C LEU A 138 -52.89 -16.81 -5.61
N SER A 139 -52.11 -17.88 -5.46
CA SER A 139 -52.50 -19.23 -5.90
C SER A 139 -53.72 -19.73 -5.13
N THR A 140 -53.73 -19.53 -3.81
CA THR A 140 -54.86 -19.88 -2.94
C THR A 140 -56.12 -19.08 -3.27
N MET A 141 -56.00 -17.76 -3.49
CA MET A 141 -57.12 -16.92 -3.89
C MET A 141 -57.71 -17.35 -5.25
N LYS A 142 -56.85 -17.64 -6.23
CA LYS A 142 -57.25 -18.10 -7.56
C LYS A 142 -57.93 -19.46 -7.52
N PHE A 143 -57.47 -20.37 -6.66
CA PHE A 143 -58.09 -21.68 -6.45
C PHE A 143 -59.49 -21.52 -5.85
N ARG A 144 -59.63 -20.78 -4.74
CA ARG A 144 -60.93 -20.50 -4.10
C ARG A 144 -61.93 -19.86 -5.05
N SER A 145 -61.50 -18.85 -5.81
CA SER A 145 -62.35 -18.19 -6.80
C SER A 145 -62.80 -19.11 -7.95
N LYS A 146 -62.13 -20.23 -8.22
CA LYS A 146 -62.58 -21.22 -9.20
C LYS A 146 -63.60 -22.19 -8.61
N GLU A 147 -63.48 -22.50 -7.33
CA GLU A 147 -64.39 -23.38 -6.59
C GLU A 147 -65.76 -22.71 -6.38
N ASP A 148 -65.78 -21.41 -6.07
CA ASP A 148 -67.01 -20.61 -5.94
C ASP A 148 -67.80 -20.39 -7.25
N ARG A 149 -67.27 -20.83 -8.41
CA ARG A 149 -67.90 -20.68 -9.73
C ARG A 149 -68.55 -21.96 -10.26
N TRP A 150 -68.65 -23.01 -9.44
CA TRP A 150 -69.34 -24.27 -9.75
C TRP A 150 -70.61 -24.43 -8.94
#